data_AF-A0A367J3R8-F1
#
_entry.id   AF-A0A367J3R8-F1
#
_cell.length_a   1.000
_cell.length_b   1.000
_cell.length_c   1.000
_cell.angle_alpha   90.00
_cell.angle_beta   90.00
_cell.angle_gamma   90.00
#
_symmetry.space_group_name_H-M   'P 1'
#
loop_
_entity.id
_entity.type
_entity.pdbx_description
1 polymer ?
#
loop_
_entity_poly.entity_id
_entity_poly.type
_entity_poly.pdbx_seq_one_letter_code
_entity_poly.pdbx_strand_id
1 'polypeptide(L)'
;LQKEKTAVVTIPVTEAPSHSIIGVISSVGVVNLSIRILEVQPKKGPKGTTTGHRLRFLNETLNIMDKHHEMRESYLIMDNTPIHTLNQMEEVVKGRNRNYKFVHLPPYLPEPKPIEKF
;
A
#
# COMPACT_ATOMS: atom_id res chain seq x y z
N LEU A 1 -16.80 -34.48 41.46
CA LEU A 1 -15.96 -33.61 40.60
C LEU A 1 -16.83 -32.47 40.06
N GLN A 2 -16.59 -31.23 40.48
CA GLN A 2 -17.21 -30.07 39.83
C GLN A 2 -16.39 -29.68 38.60
N LYS A 3 -17.07 -29.38 37.49
CA LYS A 3 -16.48 -29.01 36.21
C LYS A 3 -16.26 -27.49 36.23
N GLU A 4 -15.00 -27.05 36.27
CA GLU A 4 -14.66 -25.62 36.16
C GLU A 4 -15.19 -25.06 34.82
N LYS A 5 -15.89 -23.93 34.90
CA LYS A 5 -16.51 -23.24 33.78
C LYS A 5 -15.49 -22.24 33.23
N THR A 6 -15.03 -22.43 32.01
CA THR A 6 -14.00 -21.61 31.36
C THR A 6 -14.46 -20.15 31.22
N ALA A 7 -13.57 -19.19 31.50
CA ALA A 7 -13.83 -17.77 31.30
C ALA A 7 -13.88 -17.44 29.80
N VAL A 8 -15.03 -16.98 29.32
CA VAL A 8 -15.21 -16.46 27.96
C VAL A 8 -14.97 -14.96 27.99
N VAL A 9 -13.85 -14.51 27.43
CA VAL A 9 -13.55 -13.08 27.28
C VAL A 9 -14.19 -12.60 25.99
N THR A 10 -15.25 -11.79 26.12
CA THR A 10 -15.88 -11.09 24.98
C THR A 10 -15.12 -9.80 24.72
N ILE A 11 -14.31 -9.79 23.66
CA ILE A 11 -13.72 -8.56 23.12
C ILE A 11 -14.78 -7.82 22.28
N PRO A 12 -15.03 -6.52 22.52
CA PRO A 12 -15.89 -5.75 21.65
C PRO A 12 -15.22 -5.63 20.27
N VAL A 13 -15.80 -6.30 19.28
CA VAL A 13 -15.43 -6.14 17.86
C VAL A 13 -16.42 -5.16 17.27
N THR A 14 -15.97 -3.93 17.00
CA THR A 14 -16.71 -2.98 16.18
C THR A 14 -16.57 -3.34 14.71
N GLU A 15 -17.63 -3.87 14.10
CA GLU A 15 -17.71 -4.13 12.66
C GLU A 15 -18.01 -2.83 11.91
N ALA A 16 -16.99 -2.00 11.71
CA ALA A 16 -17.08 -0.82 10.85
C ALA A 16 -16.48 -1.11 9.46
N PRO A 17 -17.07 -0.61 8.35
CA PRO A 17 -16.46 -0.68 7.04
C PRO A 17 -15.06 -0.05 7.06
N SER A 18 -14.04 -0.85 6.77
CA SER A 18 -12.65 -0.38 6.73
C SER A 18 -12.35 0.24 5.38
N HIS A 19 -11.69 1.41 5.36
CA HIS A 19 -11.22 2.03 4.13
C HIS A 19 -9.71 1.83 3.98
N SER A 20 -9.29 1.44 2.78
CA SER A 20 -7.87 1.38 2.40
C SER A 20 -7.57 2.49 1.40
N ILE A 21 -6.52 3.24 1.67
CA ILE A 21 -6.05 4.32 0.82
C ILE A 21 -4.64 3.95 0.35
N ILE A 22 -4.40 4.08 -0.96
CA ILE A 22 -3.08 3.97 -1.56
C ILE A 22 -2.82 5.29 -2.28
N GLY A 23 -1.74 5.97 -1.93
CA GLY A 23 -1.39 7.27 -2.48
C GLY A 23 0.08 7.33 -2.90
N VAL A 24 0.35 8.12 -3.94
CA VAL A 24 1.70 8.57 -4.27
C VAL A 24 1.72 10.09 -4.22
N ILE A 25 2.71 10.62 -3.50
CA ILE A 25 2.98 12.04 -3.39
C ILE A 25 4.38 12.35 -3.92
N SER A 26 4.56 13.57 -4.40
CA SER A 26 5.84 14.17 -4.76
C SER A 26 6.06 15.43 -3.92
N SER A 27 7.21 16.08 -4.08
CA SER A 27 7.47 17.39 -3.48
C SER A 27 6.54 18.49 -3.99
N VAL A 28 5.91 18.30 -5.15
CA VAL A 28 4.98 19.26 -5.77
C VAL A 28 3.53 19.02 -5.30
N GLY A 29 3.20 17.80 -4.90
CA GLY A 29 1.88 17.47 -4.38
C GLY A 29 1.46 16.02 -4.63
N VAL A 30 0.15 15.76 -4.59
CA VAL A 30 -0.42 14.42 -4.81
C VAL A 30 -0.35 14.06 -6.29
N VAL A 31 0.25 12.91 -6.60
CA VAL A 31 0.36 12.38 -7.98
C VAL A 31 -0.82 11.48 -8.32
N ASN A 32 -1.16 10.56 -7.41
CA ASN A 32 -2.30 9.66 -7.57
C ASN A 32 -2.82 9.20 -6.21
N LEU A 33 -4.14 9.02 -6.08
CA LEU A 33 -4.80 8.58 -4.86
C LEU A 33 -5.93 7.58 -5.21
N SER A 34 -5.93 6.42 -4.58
CA SER A 34 -6.96 5.39 -4.74
C SER A 34 -7.54 5.04 -3.37
N ILE A 35 -8.86 5.21 -3.24
CA ILE A 35 -9.62 4.87 -2.02
C ILE A 35 -10.46 3.63 -2.32
N ARG A 36 -10.45 2.67 -1.40
CA ARG A 36 -11.20 1.41 -1.51
C ARG A 36 -11.94 1.13 -0.21
N ILE A 37 -13.17 0.67 -0.33
CA ILE A 37 -13.95 0.15 0.80
C ILE A 37 -13.67 -1.35 0.88
N LEU A 38 -13.21 -1.81 2.03
CA LEU A 38 -12.97 -3.22 2.29
C LEU A 38 -14.28 -3.83 2.78
N GLU A 39 -14.88 -4.69 1.96
CA GLU A 39 -16.03 -5.47 2.38
C GLU A 39 -15.60 -6.48 3.46
N VAL A 40 -16.26 -6.38 4.62
CA VAL A 40 -16.08 -7.34 5.71
C VAL A 40 -16.88 -8.59 5.34
N GLN A 41 -16.20 -9.65 4.89
CA GLN A 41 -16.88 -10.92 4.71
C GLN A 41 -17.04 -11.59 6.08
N PRO A 42 -18.26 -11.98 6.51
CA PRO A 42 -18.56 -12.45 7.86
C PRO A 42 -17.83 -13.75 8.28
N LYS A 43 -17.06 -14.38 7.38
CA LYS A 43 -16.27 -15.60 7.65
C LYS A 43 -14.79 -15.50 7.30
N LYS A 44 -14.33 -14.40 6.70
CA LYS A 44 -12.95 -14.29 6.14
C LYS A 44 -12.21 -13.00 6.51
N GLY A 45 -12.80 -12.15 7.34
CA GLY A 45 -12.24 -10.84 7.69
C GLY A 45 -12.19 -9.89 6.48
N PRO A 46 -11.75 -8.64 6.68
CA PRO A 46 -11.61 -7.67 5.59
C PRO A 46 -10.54 -8.14 4.59
N LYS A 47 -10.94 -8.25 3.32
CA LYS A 47 -10.03 -8.64 2.23
C LYS A 47 -9.11 -7.48 1.92
N GLY A 48 -7.89 -7.48 2.48
CA GLY A 48 -6.93 -6.39 2.31
C GLY A 48 -6.43 -6.21 0.86
N THR A 49 -5.52 -5.25 0.69
CA THR A 49 -4.93 -4.92 -0.61
C THR A 49 -4.10 -6.10 -1.16
N THR A 50 -4.58 -6.71 -2.23
CA THR A 50 -3.83 -7.77 -2.94
C THR A 50 -2.68 -7.18 -3.78
N THR A 51 -1.68 -8.00 -4.12
CA THR A 51 -0.57 -7.62 -5.01
C THR A 51 -1.06 -7.03 -6.34
N GLY A 52 -2.10 -7.61 -6.95
CA GLY A 52 -2.69 -7.10 -8.19
C GLY A 52 -3.25 -5.68 -8.06
N HIS A 53 -3.84 -5.32 -6.92
CA HIS A 53 -4.31 -3.95 -6.68
C HIS A 53 -3.16 -2.95 -6.64
N ARG A 54 -2.04 -3.31 -6.01
CA ARG A 54 -0.85 -2.45 -5.95
C ARG A 54 -0.21 -2.29 -7.33
N LEU A 55 -0.07 -3.38 -8.09
CA LEU A 55 0.50 -3.33 -9.45
C LEU A 55 -0.34 -2.49 -10.40
N ARG A 56 -1.68 -2.63 -10.34
CA ARG A 56 -2.59 -1.80 -11.13
C ARG A 56 -2.43 -0.32 -10.79
N PHE A 57 -2.43 0.01 -9.51
CA PHE A 57 -2.26 1.40 -9.05
C PHE A 57 -0.89 1.97 -9.45
N LEU A 58 0.18 1.18 -9.35
CA LEU A 58 1.52 1.57 -9.82
C LEU A 58 1.51 1.86 -11.32
N ASN A 59 0.89 1.00 -12.12
CA ASN A 59 0.80 1.19 -13.57
C ASN A 59 0.00 2.46 -13.93
N GLU A 60 -1.12 2.70 -13.24
CA GLU A 60 -1.91 3.93 -13.40
C GLU A 60 -1.10 5.17 -13.00
N THR A 61 -0.35 5.11 -11.91
CA THR A 61 0.53 6.19 -11.45
C THR A 61 1.65 6.47 -12.45
N LEU A 62 2.32 5.44 -12.96
CA LEU A 62 3.36 5.58 -13.99
C LEU A 62 2.78 6.19 -15.28
N ASN A 63 1.55 5.85 -15.66
CA ASN A 63 0.89 6.49 -16.81
C ASN A 63 0.61 7.98 -16.59
N ILE A 64 0.34 8.40 -15.34
CA ILE A 64 0.20 9.82 -14.99
C ILE A 64 1.57 10.48 -15.05
N MET A 65 2.59 9.93 -14.38
CA MET A 65 3.96 10.45 -14.40
C MET A 65 4.53 10.56 -15.82
N ASP A 66 4.18 9.62 -16.70
CA ASP A 66 4.57 9.65 -18.11
C ASP A 66 4.00 10.87 -18.86
N LYS A 67 2.93 11.50 -18.39
CA LYS A 67 2.42 12.73 -19.03
C LYS A 67 3.19 13.98 -18.61
N HIS A 68 4.01 13.90 -17.57
CA HIS A 68 4.73 15.04 -16.98
C HIS A 68 6.23 14.90 -17.19
N HIS A 69 6.82 15.79 -18.01
CA HIS A 69 8.25 15.77 -18.30
C HIS A 69 9.12 15.95 -17.05
N GLU A 70 8.64 16.73 -16.08
CA GLU A 70 9.31 17.01 -14.80
C GLU A 70 9.45 15.77 -13.90
N MET A 71 8.62 14.75 -14.11
CA MET A 71 8.65 13.52 -13.30
C MET A 71 9.58 12.44 -13.88
N ARG A 72 10.24 12.70 -15.02
CA ARG A 72 11.21 11.77 -15.60
C ARG A 72 12.35 11.48 -14.63
N GLU A 73 12.84 10.25 -14.64
CA GLU A 73 13.97 9.81 -13.79
C GLU A 73 13.73 9.96 -12.28
N SER A 74 12.46 10.10 -11.85
CA SER A 74 12.08 10.19 -10.45
C SER A 74 12.39 8.91 -9.69
N TYR A 75 12.59 9.06 -8.38
CA TYR A 75 12.72 7.97 -7.44
C TYR A 75 11.35 7.60 -6.87
N LEU A 76 10.94 6.35 -7.08
CA LEU A 76 9.79 5.74 -6.44
C LEU A 76 10.25 5.12 -5.12
N ILE A 77 9.84 5.74 -4.03
CA ILE A 77 10.10 5.26 -2.67
C ILE A 77 8.86 4.51 -2.20
N MET A 78 9.02 3.24 -1.87
CA MET A 78 7.92 2.41 -1.37
C MET A 78 8.16 1.98 0.07
N ASP A 79 7.06 1.89 0.83
CA ASP A 79 7.09 1.33 2.18
C ASP A 79 7.24 -0.19 2.17
N ASN A 80 7.50 -0.74 3.36
CA ASN A 80 7.75 -2.14 3.63
C ASN A 80 6.70 -3.03 2.94
N THR A 81 7.08 -3.59 1.79
CA THR A 81 6.22 -4.38 0.92
C THR A 81 6.81 -5.79 0.86
N PRO A 82 6.00 -6.87 0.90
CA PRO A 82 6.52 -8.23 0.80
C PRO A 82 7.45 -8.39 -0.40
N ILE A 83 8.57 -9.11 -0.23
CA ILE A 83 9.65 -9.23 -1.23
C ILE A 83 9.12 -9.70 -2.60
N HIS A 84 8.17 -10.63 -2.62
CA HIS A 84 7.58 -11.13 -3.87
C HIS A 84 6.78 -10.05 -4.63
N THR A 85 6.10 -9.17 -3.90
CA THR A 85 5.39 -8.02 -4.48
C THR A 85 6.37 -6.96 -4.94
N LEU A 86 7.49 -6.79 -4.23
CA LEU A 86 8.56 -5.85 -4.56
C LEU A 86 9.18 -6.14 -5.93
N ASN A 87 9.53 -7.41 -6.18
CA ASN A 87 10.15 -7.82 -7.45
C ASN A 87 9.23 -7.51 -8.64
N GLN A 88 7.94 -7.83 -8.53
CA GLN A 88 6.97 -7.57 -9.60
C GLN A 88 6.79 -6.07 -9.86
N MET A 89 6.85 -5.24 -8.83
CA MET A 89 6.79 -3.78 -8.98
C MET A 89 8.05 -3.23 -9.63
N GLU A 90 9.21 -3.73 -9.23
CA GLU A 90 10.48 -3.34 -9.82
C GLU A 90 10.53 -3.69 -11.32
N GLU A 91 10.02 -4.85 -11.72
CA GLU A 91 9.86 -5.23 -13.13
C GLU A 91 8.96 -4.25 -13.89
N VAL A 92 7.82 -3.87 -13.31
CA VAL A 92 6.91 -2.88 -13.93
C VAL A 92 7.59 -1.51 -14.11
N VAL A 93 8.40 -1.08 -13.14
CA VAL A 93 9.13 0.19 -13.21
C VAL A 93 10.28 0.12 -14.24
N LYS A 94 11.08 -0.95 -14.21
CA LYS A 94 12.19 -1.17 -15.15
C LYS A 94 11.73 -1.34 -16.59
N GLY A 95 10.53 -1.88 -16.80
CA GLY A 95 9.91 -2.01 -18.13
C GLY A 95 9.51 -0.67 -18.78
N ARG A 96 9.61 0.47 -18.08
CA ARG A 96 9.30 1.80 -18.63
C ARG A 96 10.55 2.46 -19.23
N ASN A 97 10.40 3.05 -20.42
CA ASN A 97 11.47 3.79 -21.12
C ASN A 97 11.78 5.19 -20.53
N ARG A 98 11.63 5.39 -19.22
CA ARG A 98 11.77 6.70 -18.56
C ARG A 98 12.80 6.74 -17.43
N ASN A 99 13.59 5.68 -17.30
CA ASN A 99 14.67 5.57 -16.31
C ASN A 99 14.23 5.85 -14.87
N TYR A 100 12.99 5.50 -14.52
CA TYR A 100 12.53 5.59 -13.14
C TYR A 100 13.39 4.71 -12.23
N LYS A 101 13.73 5.23 -11.06
CA LYS A 101 14.55 4.50 -10.08
C LYS A 101 13.66 4.04 -8.94
N PHE A 102 13.87 2.81 -8.50
CA PHE A 102 13.07 2.21 -7.43
C PHE A 102 13.92 2.08 -6.17
N VAL A 103 13.42 2.60 -5.04
CA VAL A 103 14.13 2.59 -3.75
C VAL A 103 13.24 1.96 -2.69
N HIS A 104 13.75 0.90 -2.08
CA HIS A 104 13.11 0.25 -0.95
C HIS A 104 13.61 0.86 0.36
N LEU A 105 12.68 1.23 1.24
CA LEU A 105 13.02 1.72 2.58
C LEU A 105 13.42 0.56 3.50
N PRO A 106 14.40 0.75 4.41
CA PRO A 106 14.70 -0.27 5.40
C PRO A 106 13.43 -0.57 6.25
N PRO A 107 13.25 -1.81 6.74
CA PRO A 107 12.04 -2.22 7.45
C PRO A 107 11.72 -1.37 8.69
N TYR A 108 12.76 -0.77 9.28
CA TYR A 108 12.65 0.09 10.45
C TYR A 108 13.34 1.41 10.14
N LEU A 109 12.55 2.48 10.06
CA LEU A 109 13.04 3.85 10.07
C LEU A 109 12.74 4.45 11.45
N PRO A 110 13.71 5.14 12.09
CA PRO A 110 13.46 5.82 13.35
C PRO A 110 12.51 7.02 13.19
N GLU A 111 12.39 7.56 11.98
CA GLU A 111 11.43 8.62 11.64
C GLU A 111 10.25 8.08 10.81
N PRO A 112 9.03 8.63 10.99
CA PRO A 112 7.88 8.25 10.17
C PRO A 112 8.09 8.68 8.71
N LYS A 113 7.54 7.89 7.79
CA LYS A 113 7.70 8.15 6.35
C LYS A 113 7.11 9.50 5.99
N PRO A 114 7.60 10.18 4.94
CA PRO A 114 7.03 11.45 4.51
C PRO A 114 5.50 11.41 4.37
N ILE A 115 4.94 10.32 3.81
CA ILE A 115 3.48 10.14 3.65
C ILE A 115 2.71 9.98 4.98
N GLU A 116 3.38 9.62 6.07
CA GLU A 116 2.77 9.49 7.40
C GLU A 116 2.80 10.84 8.15
N LYS A 117 3.56 11.83 7.66
CA LYS A 117 3.65 13.19 8.21
C LYS A 117 2.71 14.19 7.49
N PHE A 118 2.05 13.79 6.41
CA PHE A 118 1.00 14.55 5.72
C PHE A 118 -0.38 14.16 6.26
#